data_AF-G3MIH5-F1
#
_entry.id   AF-G3MIH5-F1
#
_cell.length_a   1.000
_cell.length_b   1.000
_cell.length_c   1.000
_cell.angle_alpha   90.00
_cell.angle_beta   90.00
_cell.angle_gamma   90.00
#
_symmetry.space_group_name_H-M   'P 1'
#
loop_
_entity.id
_entity.type
_entity.pdbx_description
1 polymer ?
#
loop_
_entity_poly.entity_id
_entity_poly.type
_entity_poly.pdbx_seq_one_letter_code
_entity_poly.pdbx_strand_id
1 'polypeptide(L)'
;QVRAPPSLASLITRAVDGRITTGGSQNNGECESIYLRYNQDHVMCRQHASTCQPIASGIEDSDKDKILIAHNRYRSQIATGNTTRLPPAANMMELEWDDDLARVAQAHANLCANQPSCSSCMRIEKFPIVGRTGCLIRTDNEDNNRDWEGCIGHMFEEHSRLPDTGLNTPIRTARGAESFTQLAWATTWRVGCGYVKYPSQRSGLRYEKLYTCAYGPGGNTRGEDVYKVGQPCSDCPEGTCCGSSCRRYGILQSYEGLCKTTGDGPSPTLDEDDLVLSCLFNRATSRFCRYRSEPADGFTTKNFFARGVVESVLQSGQSAEVTLEQPVRSSSGPLCVEVEYSKGPNVAGQPDRGLFNLIVTPVNRPERQRTINLSGSATNIVIMRVTLNYDVPVQIGFSFVVPGGSQAQYVNIHKIAIYEKSCSV
;
A
#
# COMPACT_ATOMS: atom_id res chain seq x y z
N GLN A 1 -17.80 64.52 -10.00
CA GLN A 1 -19.04 64.09 -9.31
C GLN A 1 -19.59 62.89 -10.07
N VAL A 2 -18.96 61.72 -9.93
CA VAL A 2 -19.44 60.57 -9.15
C VAL A 2 -20.91 60.24 -9.41
N ARG A 3 -21.15 59.26 -10.29
CA ARG A 3 -22.29 58.35 -10.20
C ARG A 3 -21.74 56.92 -10.15
N ALA A 4 -21.80 56.35 -8.95
CA ALA A 4 -21.47 54.97 -8.67
C ALA A 4 -22.68 54.06 -9.01
N PRO A 5 -22.46 52.80 -9.39
CA PRO A 5 -23.50 51.79 -9.51
C PRO A 5 -23.98 51.29 -8.13
N PRO A 6 -25.20 50.74 -8.05
CA PRO A 6 -25.92 50.50 -6.80
C PRO A 6 -25.36 49.38 -5.93
N SER A 7 -25.63 49.54 -4.63
CA SER A 7 -25.18 48.79 -3.46
C SER A 7 -25.74 47.36 -3.36
N LEU A 8 -24.93 46.51 -2.73
CA LEU A 8 -25.26 45.18 -2.24
C LEU A 8 -26.54 45.17 -1.39
N ALA A 9 -27.55 44.44 -1.85
CA ALA A 9 -28.63 43.93 -1.02
C ALA A 9 -29.25 42.68 -1.66
N SER A 10 -28.61 41.53 -1.53
CA SER A 10 -29.31 40.29 -1.18
C SER A 10 -28.32 39.25 -0.65
N LEU A 11 -28.78 38.47 0.32
CA LEU A 11 -28.18 37.25 0.88
C LEU A 11 -27.16 37.38 2.02
N ILE A 12 -27.66 37.80 3.18
CA ILE A 12 -27.29 37.22 4.49
C ILE A 12 -28.66 36.93 5.14
N THR A 13 -29.12 35.71 5.38
CA THR A 13 -28.75 34.86 6.53
C THR A 13 -29.45 33.50 6.39
N ARG A 14 -28.70 32.40 6.40
CA ARG A 14 -28.92 31.19 7.24
C ARG A 14 -27.93 30.11 6.83
N ALA A 15 -26.88 30.01 7.64
CA ALA A 15 -26.08 28.82 7.76
C ALA A 15 -26.86 27.76 8.57
N VAL A 16 -26.40 26.51 8.40
CA VAL A 16 -26.66 25.31 9.21
C VAL A 16 -27.98 24.59 8.95
N ASP A 17 -27.96 23.73 7.93
CA ASP A 17 -28.40 22.32 8.08
C ASP A 17 -27.88 21.50 6.88
N GLY A 18 -26.58 21.19 6.90
CA GLY A 18 -25.95 20.26 5.98
C GLY A 18 -26.04 18.85 6.55
N ARG A 19 -27.18 18.18 6.37
CA ARG A 19 -27.24 16.72 6.54
C ARG A 19 -26.19 16.10 5.63
N ILE A 20 -25.21 15.45 6.23
CA ILE A 20 -24.30 14.53 5.57
C ILE A 20 -25.16 13.44 4.93
N THR A 21 -25.35 13.51 3.62
CA THR A 21 -25.89 12.40 2.85
C THR A 21 -24.85 11.30 2.87
N THR A 22 -25.06 10.31 3.74
CA THR A 22 -24.42 9.01 3.68
C THR A 22 -24.77 8.38 2.33
N GLY A 23 -23.88 8.54 1.35
CA GLY A 23 -23.92 7.83 0.08
C GLY A 23 -23.52 6.38 0.29
N GLY A 24 -24.34 5.60 1.01
CA GLY A 24 -24.34 4.16 0.91
C GLY A 24 -24.98 3.79 -0.42
N SER A 25 -24.18 3.67 -1.49
CA SER A 25 -24.63 2.99 -2.69
C SER A 25 -24.80 1.52 -2.32
N GLN A 26 -26.05 1.07 -2.22
CA GLN A 26 -26.36 -0.35 -2.41
C GLN A 26 -25.97 -0.69 -3.85
N ASN A 27 -24.72 -1.14 -4.05
CA ASN A 27 -24.28 -1.63 -5.35
C ASN A 27 -25.04 -2.90 -5.69
N ASN A 28 -25.57 -2.91 -6.90
CA ASN A 28 -26.39 -3.94 -7.50
C ASN A 28 -25.52 -5.18 -7.84
N GLY A 29 -25.00 -5.89 -6.84
CA GLY A 29 -24.35 -7.22 -6.98
C GLY A 29 -23.10 -7.34 -7.87
N GLU A 30 -22.65 -6.30 -8.56
CA GLU A 30 -21.46 -6.34 -9.41
C GLU A 30 -20.21 -5.88 -8.67
N CYS A 31 -19.16 -6.70 -8.71
CA CYS A 31 -17.87 -6.35 -8.13
C CYS A 31 -17.13 -5.31 -8.96
N GLU A 32 -16.53 -4.31 -8.32
CA GLU A 32 -15.71 -3.32 -9.00
C GLU A 32 -14.53 -3.98 -9.73
N SER A 33 -14.26 -3.52 -10.95
CA SER A 33 -13.25 -4.10 -11.85
C SER A 33 -11.85 -4.17 -11.23
N ILE A 34 -11.51 -3.23 -10.34
CA ILE A 34 -10.20 -3.20 -9.68
C ILE A 34 -9.99 -4.39 -8.75
N TYR A 35 -11.02 -4.86 -8.05
CA TYR A 35 -10.92 -6.02 -7.17
C TYR A 35 -10.87 -7.32 -7.98
N LEU A 36 -11.64 -7.40 -9.07
CA LEU A 36 -11.58 -8.51 -10.03
C LEU A 36 -10.20 -8.64 -10.70
N ARG A 37 -9.48 -7.53 -10.91
CA ARG A 37 -8.09 -7.54 -11.37
C ARG A 37 -7.17 -8.29 -10.40
N TYR A 38 -7.39 -8.13 -9.10
CA TYR A 38 -6.53 -8.73 -8.07
C TYR A 38 -6.87 -10.19 -7.81
N ASN A 39 -8.16 -10.48 -7.65
CA ASN A 39 -8.65 -11.84 -7.44
C ASN A 39 -10.15 -11.93 -7.72
N GLN A 40 -10.59 -12.99 -8.41
CA GLN A 40 -12.03 -13.26 -8.58
C GLN A 40 -12.73 -13.53 -7.23
N ASP A 41 -11.99 -14.09 -6.27
CA ASP A 41 -12.41 -14.37 -4.90
C ASP A 41 -12.14 -13.22 -3.92
N HIS A 42 -11.88 -12.01 -4.42
CA HIS A 42 -11.62 -10.85 -3.56
C HIS A 42 -12.77 -10.61 -2.57
N VAL A 43 -12.47 -10.20 -1.34
CA VAL A 43 -13.48 -10.05 -0.27
C VAL A 43 -14.58 -9.05 -0.63
N MET A 44 -14.24 -8.04 -1.45
CA MET A 44 -15.20 -7.06 -1.98
C MET A 44 -16.09 -7.59 -3.11
N CYS A 45 -15.72 -8.73 -3.72
CA CYS A 45 -16.52 -9.40 -4.76
C CYS A 45 -17.42 -10.50 -4.21
N ARG A 46 -17.18 -10.94 -2.97
CA ARG A 46 -17.93 -12.04 -2.37
C ARG A 46 -19.24 -11.55 -1.78
N GLN A 47 -20.30 -12.31 -2.03
CA GLN A 47 -21.58 -12.09 -1.39
C GLN A 47 -21.55 -12.59 0.06
N HIS A 48 -22.34 -11.95 0.92
CA HIS A 48 -22.58 -12.43 2.27
C HIS A 48 -23.23 -13.81 2.21
N ALA A 49 -22.63 -14.79 2.89
CA ALA A 49 -23.24 -16.09 3.03
C ALA A 49 -24.52 -15.97 3.88
N SER A 50 -25.62 -16.60 3.45
CA SER A 50 -26.88 -16.62 4.21
C SER A 50 -26.74 -17.18 5.63
N THR A 51 -25.68 -17.94 5.91
CA THR A 51 -25.35 -18.49 7.23
C THR A 51 -24.66 -17.49 8.16
N CYS A 52 -24.06 -16.44 7.60
CA CYS A 52 -23.53 -15.31 8.36
C CYS A 52 -24.70 -14.36 8.62
N GLN A 53 -25.26 -14.41 9.82
CA GLN A 53 -26.36 -13.56 10.28
C GLN A 53 -25.80 -12.58 11.33
N PRO A 54 -25.27 -11.41 10.91
CA PRO A 54 -24.63 -10.49 11.83
C PRO A 54 -25.60 -9.97 12.88
N ILE A 55 -25.25 -10.12 14.15
CA ILE A 55 -25.93 -9.51 15.30
C ILE A 55 -25.41 -8.08 15.51
N ALA A 56 -24.10 -7.91 15.36
CA ALA A 56 -23.43 -6.62 15.36
C ALA A 56 -22.32 -6.65 14.31
N SER A 57 -22.11 -5.53 13.61
CA SER A 57 -21.07 -5.40 12.57
C SER A 57 -20.60 -3.96 12.50
N GLY A 58 -19.43 -3.75 11.92
CA GLY A 58 -18.83 -2.43 11.81
C GLY A 58 -18.03 -2.03 13.05
N ILE A 59 -17.34 -0.92 12.90
CA ILE A 59 -16.55 -0.25 13.93
C ILE A 59 -17.08 1.17 14.13
N GLU A 60 -16.90 1.70 15.33
CA GLU A 60 -17.18 3.09 15.66
C GLU A 60 -15.89 3.93 15.64
N ASP A 61 -15.99 5.25 15.60
CA ASP A 61 -14.80 6.11 15.66
C ASP A 61 -14.00 5.90 16.96
N SER A 62 -14.69 5.64 18.09
CA SER A 62 -14.03 5.29 19.34
C SER A 62 -13.25 3.97 19.29
N ASP A 63 -13.61 3.06 18.39
CA ASP A 63 -12.85 1.83 18.19
C ASP A 63 -11.56 2.10 17.44
N LYS A 64 -11.56 3.02 16.45
CA LYS A 64 -10.36 3.39 15.69
C LYS A 64 -9.26 3.88 16.62
N ASP A 65 -9.62 4.73 17.58
CA ASP A 65 -8.70 5.24 18.59
C ASP A 65 -8.14 4.12 19.47
N LYS A 66 -8.99 3.25 20.01
CA LYS A 66 -8.56 2.09 20.83
C LYS A 66 -7.61 1.18 20.05
N ILE A 67 -7.92 0.91 18.79
CA ILE A 67 -7.11 0.07 17.91
C ILE A 67 -5.73 0.71 17.72
N LEU A 68 -5.67 1.98 17.32
CA LEU A 68 -4.40 2.68 17.10
C LEU A 68 -3.58 2.78 18.38
N ILE A 69 -4.22 3.15 19.49
CA ILE A 69 -3.56 3.25 20.80
C ILE A 69 -2.95 1.92 21.21
N ALA A 70 -3.71 0.82 21.13
CA ALA A 70 -3.22 -0.50 21.51
C ALA A 70 -2.05 -0.94 20.62
N HIS A 71 -2.16 -0.80 19.29
CA HIS A 71 -1.07 -1.17 18.39
C HIS A 71 0.19 -0.34 18.62
N ASN A 72 0.07 0.99 18.66
CA ASN A 72 1.22 1.88 18.79
C ASN A 72 1.85 1.79 20.18
N ARG A 73 1.08 1.50 21.23
CA ARG A 73 1.62 1.18 22.56
C ARG A 73 2.55 -0.03 22.50
N TYR A 74 2.11 -1.16 21.92
CA TYR A 74 2.96 -2.36 21.82
C TYR A 74 4.16 -2.15 20.90
N ARG A 75 3.97 -1.46 19.76
CA ARG A 75 5.09 -1.12 18.86
C ARG A 75 6.14 -0.24 19.55
N SER A 76 5.72 0.73 20.36
CA SER A 76 6.62 1.59 21.14
C SER A 76 7.37 0.80 22.22
N GLN A 77 6.69 -0.13 22.91
CA GLN A 77 7.34 -1.03 23.88
C GLN A 77 8.42 -1.89 23.22
N ILE A 78 8.16 -2.45 22.04
CA ILE A 78 9.15 -3.21 21.26
C ILE A 78 10.31 -2.29 20.85
N ALA A 79 10.00 -1.14 20.25
CA ALA A 79 11.00 -0.23 19.71
C ALA A 79 12.00 0.24 20.77
N THR A 80 11.50 0.61 21.95
CA THR A 80 12.30 1.10 23.09
C THR A 80 13.04 -0.01 23.86
N GLY A 81 12.82 -1.29 23.51
CA GLY A 81 13.42 -2.40 24.24
C GLY A 81 12.83 -2.58 25.65
N ASN A 82 11.63 -2.04 25.93
CA ASN A 82 10.91 -2.25 27.19
C ASN A 82 10.24 -3.65 27.26
N THR A 83 10.89 -4.62 26.63
CA THR A 83 10.52 -6.03 26.66
C THR A 83 11.81 -6.81 26.88
N THR A 84 11.85 -7.68 27.88
CA THR A 84 13.10 -8.35 28.29
C THR A 84 13.62 -9.38 27.27
N ARG A 85 12.80 -9.75 26.27
CA ARG A 85 13.08 -10.83 25.31
C ARG A 85 13.19 -10.38 23.85
N LEU A 86 12.85 -9.13 23.52
CA LEU A 86 12.83 -8.65 22.14
C LEU A 86 13.90 -7.57 21.94
N PRO A 87 14.71 -7.65 20.87
CA PRO A 87 15.68 -6.61 20.53
C PRO A 87 14.97 -5.28 20.27
N PRO A 88 15.56 -4.12 20.62
CA PRO A 88 15.02 -2.82 20.27
C PRO A 88 15.02 -2.61 18.74
N ALA A 89 14.12 -1.76 18.26
CA ALA A 89 13.91 -1.53 16.83
C ALA A 89 14.36 -0.14 16.41
N ALA A 90 15.21 -0.08 15.37
CA ALA A 90 15.75 1.17 14.85
C ALA A 90 14.78 1.95 13.95
N ASN A 91 13.83 1.25 13.32
CA ASN A 91 13.03 1.76 12.20
C ASN A 91 11.51 1.53 12.35
N MET A 92 11.01 1.36 13.56
CA MET A 92 9.61 1.01 13.82
C MET A 92 8.67 2.18 13.49
N MET A 93 7.79 2.03 12.50
CA MET A 93 6.81 3.08 12.16
C MET A 93 5.70 3.21 13.21
N GLU A 94 5.21 4.42 13.43
CA GLU A 94 3.90 4.66 14.05
C GLU A 94 2.80 4.31 13.05
N LEU A 95 1.80 3.53 13.47
CA LEU A 95 0.64 3.21 12.65
C LEU A 95 -0.36 4.36 12.63
N GLU A 96 -0.95 4.57 11.46
CA GLU A 96 -2.04 5.50 11.23
C GLU A 96 -3.24 4.76 10.63
N TRP A 97 -4.45 5.29 10.87
CA TRP A 97 -5.66 4.69 10.33
C TRP A 97 -5.72 4.83 8.79
N ASP A 98 -6.30 3.84 8.13
CA ASP A 98 -6.69 3.89 6.71
C ASP A 98 -8.07 3.27 6.49
N ASP A 99 -9.00 4.07 5.96
CA ASP A 99 -10.39 3.64 5.74
C ASP A 99 -10.56 2.64 4.59
N ASP A 100 -9.63 2.58 3.62
CA ASP A 100 -9.70 1.57 2.56
C ASP A 100 -9.32 0.19 3.11
N LEU A 101 -8.29 0.14 3.96
CA LEU A 101 -7.94 -1.07 4.72
C LEU A 101 -9.09 -1.49 5.63
N ALA A 102 -9.74 -0.55 6.31
CA ALA A 102 -10.89 -0.84 7.16
C ALA A 102 -12.07 -1.42 6.37
N ARG A 103 -12.34 -0.89 5.17
CA ARG A 103 -13.40 -1.39 4.29
C ARG A 103 -13.16 -2.83 3.89
N VAL A 104 -11.96 -3.18 3.43
CA VAL A 104 -11.65 -4.57 3.05
C VAL A 104 -11.58 -5.50 4.26
N ALA A 105 -11.11 -5.02 5.42
CA ALA A 105 -11.14 -5.77 6.68
C ALA A 105 -12.57 -6.05 7.15
N GLN A 106 -13.49 -5.09 6.99
CA GLN A 106 -14.90 -5.26 7.33
C GLN A 106 -15.60 -6.21 6.34
N ALA A 107 -15.34 -6.08 5.04
CA ALA A 107 -15.85 -7.01 4.03
C ALA A 107 -15.38 -8.44 4.33
N HIS A 108 -14.09 -8.61 4.68
CA HIS A 108 -13.56 -9.87 5.15
C HIS A 108 -14.31 -10.37 6.39
N ALA A 109 -14.42 -9.56 7.45
CA ALA A 109 -15.11 -9.94 8.69
C ALA A 109 -16.54 -10.43 8.42
N ASN A 110 -17.28 -9.72 7.55
CA ASN A 110 -18.66 -10.05 7.18
C ASN A 110 -18.83 -11.36 6.38
N LEU A 111 -17.75 -12.07 6.06
CA LEU A 111 -17.81 -13.42 5.50
C LEU A 111 -17.84 -14.52 6.58
N CYS A 112 -17.74 -14.16 7.87
CA CYS A 112 -17.76 -15.10 8.99
C CYS A 112 -16.80 -16.29 8.76
N ALA A 113 -17.30 -17.53 8.84
CA ALA A 113 -16.50 -18.73 8.64
C ALA A 113 -16.09 -19.03 7.18
N ASN A 114 -16.53 -18.23 6.20
CA ASN A 114 -16.28 -18.43 4.75
C ASN A 114 -15.21 -17.48 4.19
N GLN A 115 -14.37 -16.94 5.06
CA GLN A 115 -13.30 -16.04 4.69
C GLN A 115 -12.24 -16.71 3.81
N PRO A 116 -11.81 -16.05 2.72
CA PRO A 116 -10.69 -16.55 1.94
C PRO A 116 -9.38 -16.42 2.75
N SER A 117 -8.48 -17.39 2.58
CA SER A 117 -7.15 -17.40 3.20
C SER A 117 -6.04 -16.88 2.27
N CYS A 118 -6.40 -16.21 1.17
CA CYS A 118 -5.46 -15.83 0.12
C CYS A 118 -4.93 -14.40 0.31
N SER A 119 -3.68 -14.14 -0.07
CA SER A 119 -3.03 -12.83 0.11
C SER A 119 -3.56 -11.74 -0.83
N SER A 120 -3.91 -12.09 -2.07
CA SER A 120 -4.47 -11.13 -3.04
C SER A 120 -5.95 -10.83 -2.82
N CYS A 121 -6.63 -11.56 -1.93
CA CYS A 121 -8.06 -11.44 -1.68
C CYS A 121 -8.44 -10.17 -0.91
N MET A 122 -7.47 -9.43 -0.37
CA MET A 122 -7.69 -8.15 0.35
C MET A 122 -6.86 -7.00 -0.24
N ARG A 123 -6.26 -7.20 -1.42
CA ARG A 123 -5.40 -6.20 -2.07
C ARG A 123 -6.21 -4.95 -2.42
N ILE A 124 -5.61 -3.78 -2.20
CA ILE A 124 -6.20 -2.49 -2.61
C ILE A 124 -5.18 -1.70 -3.43
N GLU A 125 -5.64 -0.65 -4.14
CA GLU A 125 -4.76 0.13 -5.03
C GLU A 125 -3.55 0.72 -4.29
N LYS A 126 -3.78 1.25 -3.08
CA LYS A 126 -2.74 1.83 -2.22
C LYS A 126 -1.68 0.81 -1.78
N PHE A 127 -2.03 -0.46 -1.65
CA PHE A 127 -1.19 -1.50 -1.04
C PHE A 127 -1.25 -2.79 -1.85
N PRO A 128 -0.21 -3.07 -2.66
CA PRO A 128 -0.10 -4.31 -3.45
C PRO A 128 -0.11 -5.58 -2.58
N ILE A 129 0.41 -5.48 -1.37
CA ILE A 129 0.40 -6.54 -0.36
C ILE A 129 -0.33 -5.96 0.86
N VAL A 130 -1.41 -6.61 1.27
CA VAL A 130 -2.18 -6.26 2.46
C VAL A 130 -2.00 -7.38 3.48
N GLY A 131 -1.41 -7.03 4.62
CA GLY A 131 -1.28 -7.94 5.76
C GLY A 131 -2.62 -8.16 6.42
N ARG A 132 -2.84 -9.34 7.00
CA ARG A 132 -4.10 -9.67 7.68
C ARG A 132 -3.82 -10.40 8.98
N THR A 133 -4.39 -9.92 10.06
CA THR A 133 -4.45 -10.61 11.35
C THR A 133 -5.82 -10.37 12.00
N GLY A 134 -6.04 -10.93 13.19
CA GLY A 134 -7.24 -10.71 13.95
C GLY A 134 -7.45 -11.76 15.02
N CYS A 135 -8.65 -11.74 15.61
CA CYS A 135 -9.03 -12.66 16.68
C CYS A 135 -10.41 -13.23 16.42
N LEU A 136 -10.60 -14.49 16.79
CA LEU A 136 -11.90 -15.12 16.87
C LEU A 136 -12.19 -15.44 18.34
N ILE A 137 -13.11 -14.69 18.94
CA ILE A 137 -13.55 -14.88 20.32
C ILE A 137 -14.88 -15.61 20.31
N ARG A 138 -14.98 -16.72 21.02
CA ARG A 138 -16.24 -17.45 21.22
C ARG A 138 -16.81 -17.10 22.58
N THR A 139 -18.11 -16.83 22.66
CA THR A 139 -18.71 -16.31 23.89
C THR A 139 -20.20 -16.59 23.97
N ASP A 140 -20.72 -16.75 25.20
CA ASP A 140 -22.16 -16.72 25.47
C ASP A 140 -22.67 -15.30 25.76
N ASN A 141 -21.78 -14.32 25.87
CA ASN A 141 -22.15 -12.96 26.21
C ASN A 141 -22.96 -12.32 25.06
N GLU A 142 -24.15 -11.84 25.40
CA GLU A 142 -25.07 -11.13 24.52
C GLU A 142 -24.59 -9.70 24.20
N ASP A 143 -23.66 -9.13 24.98
CA ASP A 143 -23.09 -7.81 24.75
C ASP A 143 -22.39 -7.70 23.40
N ASN A 144 -22.64 -6.57 22.73
CA ASN A 144 -22.03 -6.21 21.45
C ASN A 144 -20.72 -5.42 21.61
N ASN A 145 -20.23 -5.26 22.84
CA ASN A 145 -18.97 -4.60 23.13
C ASN A 145 -17.81 -5.32 22.43
N ARG A 146 -16.91 -4.50 21.86
CA ARG A 146 -15.74 -4.91 21.11
C ARG A 146 -14.51 -4.77 22.01
N ASP A 147 -13.83 -5.88 22.28
CA ASP A 147 -12.61 -5.91 23.09
C ASP A 147 -11.38 -5.84 22.19
N TRP A 148 -11.16 -4.67 21.59
CA TRP A 148 -10.01 -4.43 20.71
C TRP A 148 -8.69 -4.53 21.46
N GLU A 149 -8.61 -4.03 22.69
CA GLU A 149 -7.40 -4.08 23.50
C GLU A 149 -7.02 -5.52 23.85
N GLY A 150 -7.99 -6.35 24.27
CA GLY A 150 -7.76 -7.77 24.53
C GLY A 150 -7.35 -8.54 23.27
N CYS A 151 -8.02 -8.29 22.13
CA CYS A 151 -7.63 -8.93 20.86
C CYS A 151 -6.18 -8.59 20.46
N ILE A 152 -5.82 -7.30 20.45
CA ILE A 152 -4.47 -6.85 20.07
C ILE A 152 -3.44 -7.31 21.11
N GLY A 153 -3.81 -7.38 22.39
CA GLY A 153 -3.00 -7.98 23.44
C GLY A 153 -2.67 -9.45 23.18
N HIS A 154 -3.66 -10.26 22.81
CA HIS A 154 -3.41 -11.66 22.43
C HIS A 154 -2.51 -11.81 21.22
N MET A 155 -2.62 -10.91 20.23
CA MET A 155 -1.68 -10.88 19.12
C MET A 155 -0.26 -10.58 19.59
N PHE A 156 -0.09 -9.63 20.50
CA PHE A 156 1.21 -9.28 21.07
C PHE A 156 1.81 -10.46 21.84
N GLU A 157 1.03 -11.14 22.69
CA GLU A 157 1.45 -12.29 23.51
C GLU A 157 2.06 -13.45 22.71
N GLU A 158 1.76 -13.57 21.41
CA GLU A 158 2.39 -14.59 20.55
C GLU A 158 3.92 -14.44 20.45
N HIS A 159 4.48 -13.27 20.81
CA HIS A 159 5.92 -13.08 20.94
C HIS A 159 6.58 -14.14 21.85
N SER A 160 5.83 -14.67 22.82
CA SER A 160 6.31 -15.70 23.75
C SER A 160 6.69 -17.01 23.05
N ARG A 161 6.11 -17.28 21.87
CA ARG A 161 6.33 -18.47 21.04
C ARG A 161 7.59 -18.35 20.18
N LEU A 162 8.19 -17.17 20.08
CA LEU A 162 9.46 -16.97 19.40
C LEU A 162 10.62 -17.50 20.27
N PRO A 163 11.68 -18.05 19.64
CA PRO A 163 12.87 -18.44 20.36
C PRO A 163 13.53 -17.22 20.99
N ASP A 164 13.99 -17.36 22.24
CA ASP A 164 14.81 -16.33 22.87
C ASP A 164 16.23 -16.41 22.29
N THR A 165 16.56 -15.43 21.45
CA THR A 165 17.85 -15.37 20.76
C THR A 165 18.69 -14.17 21.20
N GLY A 166 18.29 -13.51 22.31
CA GLY A 166 18.92 -12.32 22.84
C GLY A 166 18.56 -11.02 22.10
N LEU A 167 19.03 -9.89 22.65
CA LEU A 167 18.62 -8.53 22.25
C LEU A 167 19.35 -7.98 21.01
N ASN A 168 20.16 -8.78 20.34
CA ASN A 168 20.94 -8.38 19.16
C ASN A 168 20.61 -9.21 17.90
N THR A 169 19.67 -10.16 18.01
CA THR A 169 19.36 -11.10 16.92
C THR A 169 18.12 -10.65 16.17
N PRO A 170 18.16 -10.50 14.83
CA PRO A 170 16.97 -10.18 14.05
C PRO A 170 15.86 -11.21 14.22
N ILE A 171 14.63 -10.72 14.36
CA ILE A 171 13.43 -11.56 14.43
C ILE A 171 12.91 -11.78 13.02
N ARG A 172 12.52 -13.02 12.71
CA ARG A 172 11.78 -13.39 11.50
C ARG A 172 10.46 -14.04 11.88
N THR A 173 9.50 -14.02 10.95
CA THR A 173 8.20 -14.69 11.15
C THR A 173 8.39 -16.19 11.39
N ALA A 174 7.80 -16.67 12.48
CA ALA A 174 7.74 -18.08 12.83
C ALA A 174 6.28 -18.56 12.87
N ARG A 175 6.09 -19.87 12.68
CA ARG A 175 4.76 -20.48 12.76
C ARG A 175 4.16 -20.24 14.14
N GLY A 176 2.92 -19.78 14.17
CA GLY A 176 2.19 -19.47 15.39
C GLY A 176 2.55 -18.11 16.01
N ALA A 177 3.38 -17.28 15.39
CA ALA A 177 3.66 -15.93 15.86
C ALA A 177 3.34 -14.87 14.79
N GLU A 178 2.58 -15.25 13.76
CA GLU A 178 2.32 -14.42 12.59
C GLU A 178 1.55 -13.14 12.94
N SER A 179 0.68 -13.17 13.96
CA SER A 179 -0.07 -11.99 14.40
C SER A 179 0.84 -11.02 15.12
N PHE A 180 1.71 -11.53 16.00
CA PHE A 180 2.75 -10.73 16.64
C PHE A 180 3.67 -10.10 15.61
N THR A 181 4.22 -10.88 14.67
CA THR A 181 5.19 -10.35 13.72
C THR A 181 4.58 -9.35 12.74
N GLN A 182 3.29 -9.49 12.38
CA GLN A 182 2.60 -8.44 11.63
C GLN A 182 2.40 -7.16 12.46
N LEU A 183 1.99 -7.29 13.73
CA LEU A 183 1.86 -6.15 14.64
C LEU A 183 3.19 -5.40 14.82
N ALA A 184 4.30 -6.15 14.90
CA ALA A 184 5.65 -5.65 15.08
C ALA A 184 6.36 -5.27 13.77
N TRP A 185 5.74 -5.44 12.60
CA TRP A 185 6.40 -5.24 11.32
C TRP A 185 6.78 -3.77 11.11
N ALA A 186 8.07 -3.44 11.07
CA ALA A 186 8.55 -2.06 11.14
C ALA A 186 8.01 -1.18 10.02
N THR A 187 7.98 -1.69 8.78
CA THR A 187 7.59 -0.92 7.59
C THR A 187 6.08 -0.79 7.41
N THR A 188 5.28 -1.54 8.17
CA THR A 188 3.82 -1.34 8.20
C THR A 188 3.52 -0.03 8.91
N TRP A 189 2.76 0.86 8.27
CA TRP A 189 2.46 2.19 8.81
C TRP A 189 0.98 2.59 8.66
N ARG A 190 0.17 1.81 7.94
CA ARG A 190 -1.28 1.94 7.89
C ARG A 190 -1.97 0.71 8.44
N VAL A 191 -3.08 0.92 9.15
CA VAL A 191 -3.96 -0.15 9.62
C VAL A 191 -5.42 0.26 9.47
N GLY A 192 -6.28 -0.69 9.14
CA GLY A 192 -7.72 -0.53 9.22
C GLY A 192 -8.36 -1.86 9.59
N CYS A 193 -9.37 -1.84 10.45
CA CYS A 193 -9.98 -3.05 11.00
C CYS A 193 -11.48 -3.12 10.76
N GLY A 194 -12.03 -4.32 10.89
CA GLY A 194 -13.44 -4.63 10.80
C GLY A 194 -13.86 -5.65 11.84
N TYR A 195 -15.13 -5.64 12.19
CA TYR A 195 -15.70 -6.47 13.25
C TYR A 195 -17.05 -7.06 12.84
N VAL A 196 -17.28 -8.30 13.25
CA VAL A 196 -18.62 -8.90 13.21
C VAL A 196 -18.85 -9.79 14.42
N LYS A 197 -20.06 -9.77 14.97
CA LYS A 197 -20.59 -10.76 15.91
C LYS A 197 -21.72 -11.52 15.23
N TYR A 198 -21.69 -12.84 15.29
CA TYR A 198 -22.72 -13.69 14.67
C TYR A 198 -22.98 -14.95 15.52
N PRO A 199 -24.13 -15.62 15.33
CA PRO A 199 -24.41 -16.90 16.00
C PRO A 199 -23.36 -17.95 15.65
N SER A 200 -22.82 -18.61 16.68
CA SER A 200 -21.92 -19.73 16.51
C SER A 200 -22.66 -20.92 15.89
N GLN A 201 -22.09 -21.51 14.84
CA GLN A 201 -22.55 -22.79 14.29
C GLN A 201 -21.61 -23.96 14.60
N ARG A 202 -20.44 -23.67 15.19
CA ARG A 202 -19.32 -24.63 15.31
C ARG A 202 -18.84 -24.85 16.74
N SER A 203 -19.35 -24.09 17.70
CA SER A 203 -18.95 -24.19 19.11
C SER A 203 -20.16 -24.35 20.02
N GLY A 204 -19.94 -24.90 21.22
CA GLY A 204 -20.97 -24.99 22.26
C GLY A 204 -21.35 -23.64 22.87
N LEU A 205 -20.62 -22.57 22.55
CA LEU A 205 -20.94 -21.20 22.93
C LEU A 205 -21.87 -20.57 21.89
N ARG A 206 -22.72 -19.63 22.31
CA ARG A 206 -23.79 -19.05 21.48
C ARG A 206 -23.29 -18.15 20.36
N TYR A 207 -22.20 -17.43 20.54
CA TYR A 207 -21.74 -16.39 19.61
C TYR A 207 -20.26 -16.52 19.26
N GLU A 208 -19.93 -16.12 18.04
CA GLU A 208 -18.56 -15.85 17.60
C GLU A 208 -18.42 -14.34 17.31
N LYS A 209 -17.38 -13.72 17.88
CA LYS A 209 -16.93 -12.35 17.63
C LYS A 209 -15.64 -12.41 16.83
N LEU A 210 -15.67 -11.92 15.61
CA LEU A 210 -14.52 -11.90 14.75
C LEU A 210 -14.02 -10.46 14.55
N TYR A 211 -12.74 -10.29 14.83
CA TYR A 211 -11.98 -9.08 14.63
C TYR A 211 -11.03 -9.33 13.48
N THR A 212 -10.99 -8.45 12.48
CA THR A 212 -10.05 -8.51 11.36
C THR A 212 -9.33 -7.18 11.27
N CYS A 213 -8.00 -7.18 11.19
CA CYS A 213 -7.21 -6.00 10.87
C CYS A 213 -6.41 -6.23 9.59
N ALA A 214 -6.44 -5.24 8.71
CA ALA A 214 -5.70 -5.16 7.47
C ALA A 214 -4.57 -4.13 7.59
N TYR A 215 -3.38 -4.47 7.07
CA TYR A 215 -2.14 -3.70 7.27
C TYR A 215 -1.50 -3.32 5.93
N GLY A 216 -1.03 -2.08 5.85
CA GLY A 216 -0.46 -1.49 4.65
C GLY A 216 0.90 -0.81 4.89
N PRO A 217 1.96 -1.18 4.13
CA PRO A 217 2.08 -2.44 3.39
C PRO A 217 1.97 -3.65 4.35
N GLY A 218 1.61 -4.81 3.82
CA GLY A 218 1.61 -6.05 4.58
C GLY A 218 3.01 -6.49 5.00
N GLY A 219 3.09 -7.15 6.15
CA GLY A 219 4.32 -7.72 6.69
C GLY A 219 4.41 -9.23 6.48
N ASN A 220 5.22 -9.89 7.31
CA ASN A 220 5.48 -11.32 7.27
C ASN A 220 6.03 -11.82 5.93
N THR A 221 6.79 -10.97 5.23
CA THR A 221 7.47 -11.34 4.00
C THR A 221 8.51 -12.41 4.29
N ARG A 222 8.47 -13.50 3.53
CA ARG A 222 9.34 -14.65 3.74
C ARG A 222 10.80 -14.24 3.58
N GLY A 223 11.61 -14.48 4.62
CA GLY A 223 13.05 -14.22 4.62
C GLY A 223 13.44 -12.81 5.04
N GLU A 224 12.46 -11.92 5.21
CA GLU A 224 12.70 -10.57 5.75
C GLU A 224 12.64 -10.57 7.27
N ASP A 225 13.36 -9.62 7.86
CA ASP A 225 13.35 -9.38 9.30
C ASP A 225 12.16 -8.48 9.65
N VAL A 226 11.54 -8.73 10.80
CA VAL A 226 10.35 -8.01 11.27
C VAL A 226 10.65 -6.51 11.44
N TYR A 227 11.85 -6.19 11.93
CA TYR A 227 12.37 -4.84 12.04
C TYR A 227 13.90 -4.88 12.07
N LYS A 228 14.53 -3.72 11.83
CA LYS A 228 15.98 -3.58 11.98
C LYS A 228 16.33 -3.44 13.45
N VAL A 229 17.18 -4.32 13.96
CA VAL A 229 17.66 -4.26 15.34
C VAL A 229 18.59 -3.06 15.50
N GLY A 230 18.36 -2.24 16.53
CA GLY A 230 19.22 -1.10 16.82
C GLY A 230 18.60 -0.13 17.81
N GLN A 231 19.28 1.01 18.00
CA GLN A 231 18.81 2.06 18.90
C GLN A 231 17.49 2.64 18.37
N PRO A 232 16.50 2.92 19.25
CA PRO A 232 15.24 3.51 18.81
C PRO A 232 15.48 4.77 17.98
N CYS A 233 14.71 4.96 16.91
CA CYS A 233 14.84 6.06 15.97
C CYS A 233 16.12 6.11 15.12
N SER A 234 17.08 5.18 15.26
CA SER A 234 18.39 5.31 14.59
C SER A 234 18.37 5.06 13.09
N ASP A 235 17.28 4.50 12.55
CA ASP A 235 17.15 4.18 11.13
C ASP A 235 15.70 4.39 10.64
N CYS A 236 15.06 5.48 11.11
CA CYS A 236 13.75 5.86 10.62
C CYS A 236 13.80 6.24 9.13
N PRO A 237 12.83 5.78 8.31
CA PRO A 237 12.85 6.04 6.88
C PRO A 237 12.65 7.53 6.56
N GLU A 238 13.11 7.96 5.40
CA GLU A 238 12.89 9.32 4.93
C GLU A 238 11.40 9.67 4.83
N GLY A 239 11.06 10.96 4.95
CA GLY A 239 9.66 11.41 5.07
C GLY A 239 9.04 11.12 6.45
N THR A 240 9.87 10.77 7.43
CA THR A 240 9.47 10.59 8.83
C THR A 240 10.33 11.39 9.79
N CYS A 241 9.90 11.45 11.04
CA CYS A 241 10.61 12.02 12.17
C CYS A 241 10.48 11.09 13.38
N CYS A 242 11.33 11.26 14.38
CA CYS A 242 11.26 10.52 15.63
C CYS A 242 11.83 11.34 16.79
N GLY A 243 11.23 11.26 17.97
CA GLY A 243 11.69 12.01 19.14
C GLY A 243 11.58 13.52 18.94
N SER A 244 12.60 14.22 19.43
CA SER A 244 12.71 15.68 19.33
C SER A 244 12.75 16.19 17.88
N SER A 245 13.17 15.36 16.92
CA SER A 245 13.24 15.76 15.50
C SER A 245 11.86 16.08 14.92
N CYS A 246 10.78 15.55 15.47
CA CYS A 246 9.42 15.85 15.03
C CYS A 246 9.00 17.31 15.27
N ARG A 247 9.63 18.01 16.22
CA ARG A 247 9.33 19.42 16.51
C ARG A 247 9.57 20.33 15.31
N ARG A 248 10.52 19.98 14.42
CA ARG A 248 10.80 20.76 13.19
C ARG A 248 9.63 20.76 12.20
N TYR A 249 8.70 19.82 12.36
CA TYR A 249 7.49 19.69 11.54
C TYR A 249 6.22 20.10 12.30
N GLY A 250 6.34 20.61 13.53
CA GLY A 250 5.19 20.94 14.38
C GLY A 250 4.41 19.71 14.88
N ILE A 251 5.02 18.52 14.85
CA ILE A 251 4.40 17.27 15.28
C ILE A 251 4.75 16.99 16.74
N LEU A 252 3.73 16.75 17.56
CA LEU A 252 3.87 16.25 18.92
C LEU A 252 3.91 14.72 18.88
N GLN A 253 4.98 14.12 19.38
CA GLN A 253 5.12 12.67 19.40
C GLN A 253 4.37 12.08 20.60
N SER A 254 3.50 11.11 20.35
CA SER A 254 2.73 10.40 21.38
C SER A 254 3.37 9.08 21.81
N TYR A 255 4.27 8.52 20.98
CA TYR A 255 4.86 7.21 21.18
C TYR A 255 6.38 7.27 21.03
N GLU A 256 7.10 6.94 22.10
CA GLU A 256 8.55 6.92 22.11
C GLU A 256 9.11 5.82 21.19
N GLY A 257 10.21 6.11 20.50
CA GLY A 257 10.89 5.16 19.62
C GLY A 257 10.21 4.89 18.27
N LEU A 258 9.04 5.49 18.00
CA LEU A 258 8.32 5.30 16.74
C LEU A 258 8.59 6.41 15.71
N CYS A 259 8.83 5.99 14.46
CA CYS A 259 8.98 6.86 13.30
C CYS A 259 7.59 7.36 12.85
N LYS A 260 7.36 8.67 13.00
CA LYS A 260 6.11 9.34 12.64
C LYS A 260 6.23 10.00 11.28
N THR A 261 5.23 9.81 10.41
CA THR A 261 5.20 10.45 9.09
C THR A 261 5.16 11.98 9.21
N THR A 262 5.86 12.69 8.33
CA THR A 262 5.93 14.16 8.32
C THR A 262 5.15 14.79 7.16
N GLY A 263 4.40 13.97 6.43
CA GLY A 263 3.71 14.31 5.19
C GLY A 263 2.97 13.09 4.65
N ASP A 264 3.06 12.84 3.36
CA ASP A 264 2.26 11.80 2.71
C ASP A 264 2.72 10.36 3.00
N GLY A 265 3.71 10.13 3.87
CA GLY A 265 4.17 8.78 4.26
C GLY A 265 5.69 8.60 4.13
N PRO A 266 6.20 7.40 4.46
CA PRO A 266 7.62 7.10 4.28
C PRO A 266 7.99 7.11 2.79
N SER A 267 9.11 7.74 2.46
CA SER A 267 9.63 7.76 1.09
C SER A 267 10.25 6.41 0.75
N PRO A 268 10.18 5.96 -0.52
CA PRO A 268 10.95 4.81 -0.97
C PRO A 268 12.44 5.05 -0.72
N THR A 269 13.13 4.03 -0.21
CA THR A 269 14.60 4.04 -0.17
C THR A 269 15.15 4.07 -1.60
N LEU A 270 15.97 5.07 -1.89
CA LEU A 270 16.74 5.18 -3.12
C LEU A 270 18.22 4.98 -2.79
N ASP A 271 18.93 4.29 -3.67
CA ASP A 271 20.39 4.33 -3.66
C ASP A 271 20.79 5.71 -4.20
N GLU A 272 21.31 6.58 -3.36
CA GLU A 272 21.72 7.91 -3.83
C GLU A 272 23.04 7.86 -4.60
N ASP A 273 23.82 6.79 -4.42
CA ASP A 273 25.10 6.62 -5.10
C ASP A 273 24.86 6.35 -6.60
N ASP A 274 25.52 7.18 -7.42
CA ASP A 274 25.43 7.18 -8.88
C ASP A 274 24.02 7.49 -9.43
N LEU A 275 23.09 8.00 -8.62
CA LEU A 275 21.72 8.29 -9.08
C LEU A 275 21.68 9.46 -10.06
N VAL A 276 21.25 9.19 -11.29
CA VAL A 276 21.07 10.19 -12.36
C VAL A 276 19.64 10.73 -12.40
N LEU A 277 18.65 9.84 -12.26
CA LEU A 277 17.23 10.18 -12.30
C LEU A 277 16.44 9.21 -11.43
N SER A 278 15.49 9.72 -10.65
CA SER A 278 14.49 8.89 -9.97
C SER A 278 13.09 9.46 -10.21
N CYS A 279 12.21 8.60 -10.69
CA CYS A 279 10.81 8.87 -10.92
C CYS A 279 9.95 7.97 -10.04
N LEU A 280 9.45 8.60 -8.98
CA LEU A 280 8.46 8.04 -8.07
C LEU A 280 7.04 8.51 -8.41
N PHE A 281 6.90 9.31 -9.47
CA PHE A 281 5.66 9.93 -9.96
C PHE A 281 4.86 10.69 -8.89
N ASN A 282 5.53 11.11 -7.82
CA ASN A 282 4.96 11.91 -6.75
C ASN A 282 5.28 13.39 -6.97
N ARG A 283 4.80 14.24 -6.05
CA ARG A 283 5.08 15.70 -6.09
C ARG A 283 6.57 16.05 -6.01
N ALA A 284 7.38 15.24 -5.33
CA ALA A 284 8.81 15.49 -5.19
C ALA A 284 9.57 15.29 -6.51
N THR A 285 9.24 14.24 -7.27
CA THR A 285 9.90 13.92 -8.54
C THR A 285 9.20 14.51 -9.77
N SER A 286 8.01 15.09 -9.62
CA SER A 286 7.16 15.55 -10.75
C SER A 286 7.84 16.57 -11.67
N ARG A 287 8.85 17.30 -11.18
CA ARG A 287 9.60 18.26 -12.00
C ARG A 287 10.48 17.57 -13.04
N PHE A 288 11.11 16.45 -12.69
CA PHE A 288 12.07 15.73 -13.54
C PHE A 288 11.44 14.52 -14.23
N CYS A 289 10.23 14.15 -13.82
CA CYS A 289 9.52 12.96 -14.30
C CYS A 289 8.22 13.28 -15.02
N ARG A 290 8.15 14.47 -15.62
CA ARG A 290 7.08 14.77 -16.57
C ARG A 290 7.16 13.81 -17.73
N TYR A 291 6.01 13.40 -18.23
CA TYR A 291 5.91 12.49 -19.36
C TYR A 291 4.80 12.93 -20.29
N ARG A 292 4.90 12.48 -21.55
CA ARG A 292 3.82 12.55 -22.53
C ARG A 292 3.30 11.15 -22.79
N SER A 293 1.99 11.02 -22.94
CA SER A 293 1.36 9.77 -23.34
C SER A 293 0.76 9.89 -24.74
N GLU A 294 0.84 8.81 -25.50
CA GLU A 294 0.19 8.66 -26.80
C GLU A 294 -0.61 7.35 -26.83
N PRO A 295 -1.95 7.38 -26.95
CA PRO A 295 -2.80 8.57 -26.92
C PRO A 295 -2.71 9.33 -25.58
N ALA A 296 -3.21 10.56 -25.51
CA ALA A 296 -3.03 11.43 -24.35
C ALA A 296 -3.57 10.83 -23.02
N ASP A 297 -4.57 9.97 -23.10
CA ASP A 297 -5.20 9.24 -22.00
C ASP A 297 -4.72 7.78 -21.88
N GLY A 298 -3.73 7.37 -22.68
CA GLY A 298 -3.18 6.02 -22.70
C GLY A 298 -2.50 5.63 -21.39
N PHE A 299 -1.87 6.59 -20.71
CA PHE A 299 -1.29 6.42 -19.38
C PHE A 299 -1.70 7.55 -18.43
N THR A 300 -2.18 7.19 -17.25
CA THR A 300 -2.65 8.13 -16.22
C THR A 300 -1.85 7.96 -14.94
N THR A 301 -1.60 9.06 -14.21
CA THR A 301 -0.92 9.00 -12.92
C THR A 301 -1.95 8.92 -11.79
N LYS A 302 -1.82 7.91 -10.94
CA LYS A 302 -2.52 7.79 -9.66
C LYS A 302 -1.53 8.07 -8.54
N ASN A 303 -1.92 8.88 -7.55
CA ASN A 303 -1.07 9.18 -6.40
C ASN A 303 -1.60 8.45 -5.16
N PHE A 304 -0.73 7.70 -4.51
CA PHE A 304 -0.99 7.02 -3.25
C PHE A 304 0.11 7.43 -2.28
N PHE A 305 -0.22 8.25 -1.28
CA PHE A 305 0.75 8.67 -0.26
C PHE A 305 1.95 9.38 -0.91
N ALA A 306 3.17 9.12 -0.45
CA ALA A 306 4.41 9.62 -1.03
C ALA A 306 4.81 8.95 -2.36
N ARG A 307 3.96 8.15 -3.01
CA ARG A 307 4.25 7.45 -4.27
C ARG A 307 3.18 7.73 -5.33
N GLY A 308 3.60 7.89 -6.58
CA GLY A 308 2.72 7.87 -7.73
C GLY A 308 2.91 6.59 -8.54
N VAL A 309 1.88 6.22 -9.29
CA VAL A 309 1.87 5.07 -10.18
C VAL A 309 1.36 5.53 -11.52
N VAL A 310 2.12 5.28 -12.58
CA VAL A 310 1.65 5.49 -13.96
C VAL A 310 0.96 4.22 -14.43
N GLU A 311 -0.36 4.28 -14.61
CA GLU A 311 -1.21 3.16 -14.98
C GLU A 311 -1.70 3.29 -16.43
N SER A 312 -1.73 2.16 -17.14
CA SER A 312 -2.47 1.99 -18.39
C SER A 312 -3.34 0.74 -18.30
N VAL A 313 -4.58 0.85 -18.78
CA VAL A 313 -5.52 -0.27 -18.93
C VAL A 313 -6.05 -0.22 -20.36
N LEU A 314 -5.71 -1.23 -21.15
CA LEU A 314 -6.00 -1.26 -22.57
C LEU A 314 -6.89 -2.44 -22.93
N GLN A 315 -7.79 -2.20 -23.88
CA GLN A 315 -8.68 -3.20 -24.48
C GLN A 315 -7.98 -3.94 -25.63
N SER A 316 -8.65 -4.96 -26.14
CA SER A 316 -8.19 -5.75 -27.30
C SER A 316 -7.78 -4.88 -28.48
N GLY A 317 -6.56 -5.08 -28.98
CA GLY A 317 -6.03 -4.39 -30.16
C GLY A 317 -5.51 -2.96 -29.90
N GLN A 318 -5.58 -2.46 -28.66
CA GLN A 318 -5.08 -1.13 -28.32
C GLN A 318 -3.59 -1.13 -27.96
N SER A 319 -2.96 0.02 -28.15
CA SER A 319 -1.61 0.32 -27.68
C SER A 319 -1.52 1.73 -27.12
N ALA A 320 -0.63 1.92 -26.16
CA ALA A 320 -0.26 3.23 -25.64
C ALA A 320 1.25 3.30 -25.42
N GLU A 321 1.80 4.51 -25.52
CA GLU A 321 3.17 4.81 -25.16
C GLU A 321 3.21 5.92 -24.11
N VAL A 322 4.25 5.88 -23.27
CA VAL A 322 4.58 6.94 -22.32
C VAL A 322 6.06 7.27 -22.45
N THR A 323 6.38 8.54 -22.66
CA THR A 323 7.76 9.00 -22.85
C THR A 323 8.07 10.07 -21.83
N LEU A 324 9.12 9.87 -21.01
CA LEU A 324 9.61 10.92 -20.11
C LEU A 324 10.02 12.12 -20.95
N GLU A 325 9.76 13.35 -20.52
CA GLU A 325 10.08 14.55 -21.31
C GLU A 325 11.56 14.88 -21.27
N GLN A 326 12.21 14.64 -20.12
CA GLN A 326 13.61 14.96 -19.93
C GLN A 326 14.50 13.81 -20.44
N PRO A 327 15.38 14.06 -21.44
CA PRO A 327 16.36 13.07 -21.85
C PRO A 327 17.39 12.84 -20.75
N VAL A 328 17.95 11.64 -20.73
CA VAL A 328 18.99 11.22 -19.78
C VAL A 328 20.31 11.14 -20.52
N ARG A 329 21.39 11.57 -19.86
CA ARG A 329 22.73 11.58 -20.44
C ARG A 329 23.72 10.96 -19.46
N SER A 330 24.55 10.06 -19.96
CA SER A 330 25.73 9.56 -19.23
C SER A 330 26.81 10.64 -19.15
N SER A 331 27.45 10.77 -17.99
CA SER A 331 28.63 11.63 -17.79
C SER A 331 29.92 10.91 -18.18
N SER A 332 30.03 9.60 -17.89
CA SER A 332 31.29 8.85 -18.07
C SER A 332 31.15 7.33 -18.23
N GLY A 333 29.95 6.75 -18.10
CA GLY A 333 29.78 5.29 -18.06
C GLY A 333 28.46 4.73 -18.60
N PRO A 334 28.21 3.43 -18.45
CA PRO A 334 26.90 2.84 -18.76
C PRO A 334 25.82 3.38 -17.81
N LEU A 335 24.57 3.36 -18.27
CA LEU A 335 23.41 3.69 -17.44
C LEU A 335 22.65 2.41 -17.08
N CYS A 336 22.40 2.17 -15.80
CA CYS A 336 21.49 1.12 -15.35
C CYS A 336 20.09 1.69 -15.18
N VAL A 337 19.16 1.26 -16.02
CA VAL A 337 17.74 1.61 -15.89
C VAL A 337 17.04 0.54 -15.08
N GLU A 338 16.63 0.88 -13.87
CA GLU A 338 15.79 0.07 -13.01
C GLU A 338 14.32 0.50 -13.16
N VAL A 339 13.44 -0.46 -13.46
CA VAL A 339 12.01 -0.23 -13.62
C VAL A 339 11.26 -1.18 -12.69
N GLU A 340 10.49 -0.63 -11.78
CA GLU A 340 9.58 -1.37 -10.91
C GLU A 340 8.17 -1.28 -11.50
N TYR A 341 7.60 -2.40 -11.93
CA TYR A 341 6.29 -2.43 -12.57
C TYR A 341 5.51 -3.70 -12.23
N SER A 342 4.21 -3.68 -12.49
CA SER A 342 3.35 -4.87 -12.47
C SER A 342 2.42 -4.84 -13.69
N LYS A 343 2.20 -5.97 -14.34
CA LYS A 343 1.29 -6.09 -15.49
C LYS A 343 0.55 -7.40 -15.50
N GLY A 344 -0.53 -7.47 -16.28
CA GLY A 344 -1.20 -8.73 -16.58
C GLY A 344 -2.63 -8.52 -17.02
N PRO A 345 -3.48 -9.56 -16.92
CA PRO A 345 -4.88 -9.43 -17.26
C PRO A 345 -5.58 -8.46 -16.32
N ASN A 346 -6.53 -7.68 -16.84
CA ASN A 346 -7.34 -6.78 -16.03
C ASN A 346 -8.39 -7.53 -15.18
N VAL A 347 -8.55 -8.84 -15.39
CA VAL A 347 -9.34 -9.75 -14.55
C VAL A 347 -8.49 -10.97 -14.21
N ALA A 348 -8.34 -11.27 -12.91
CA ALA A 348 -7.53 -12.38 -12.44
C ALA A 348 -7.97 -13.73 -13.08
N GLY A 349 -7.01 -14.60 -13.34
CA GLY A 349 -7.24 -15.92 -13.95
C GLY A 349 -7.34 -15.93 -15.48
N GLN A 350 -7.46 -14.76 -16.14
CA GLN A 350 -7.38 -14.69 -17.60
C GLN A 350 -5.92 -14.78 -18.10
N PRO A 351 -5.68 -15.12 -19.37
CA PRO A 351 -4.32 -15.16 -19.93
C PRO A 351 -3.64 -13.77 -19.94
N ASP A 352 -2.39 -13.71 -19.50
CA ASP A 352 -1.51 -12.55 -19.73
C ASP A 352 -1.08 -12.54 -21.20
N ARG A 353 -1.52 -11.52 -21.92
CA ARG A 353 -1.16 -11.28 -23.32
C ARG A 353 -0.57 -9.88 -23.54
N GLY A 354 -0.48 -9.07 -22.48
CA GLY A 354 0.01 -7.70 -22.56
C GLY A 354 1.51 -7.66 -22.81
N LEU A 355 1.91 -6.92 -23.84
CA LEU A 355 3.32 -6.71 -24.19
C LEU A 355 3.77 -5.36 -23.64
N PHE A 356 4.77 -5.38 -22.76
CA PHE A 356 5.34 -4.18 -22.15
C PHE A 356 6.81 -4.06 -22.52
N ASN A 357 7.22 -2.90 -23.02
CA ASN A 357 8.58 -2.68 -23.50
C ASN A 357 9.14 -1.37 -22.99
N LEU A 358 10.46 -1.36 -22.76
CA LEU A 358 11.25 -0.15 -22.62
C LEU A 358 11.65 0.35 -24.01
N ILE A 359 11.44 1.64 -24.26
CA ILE A 359 11.84 2.34 -25.48
C ILE A 359 13.00 3.26 -25.12
N VAL A 360 14.10 3.15 -25.88
CA VAL A 360 15.28 4.01 -25.74
C VAL A 360 15.57 4.66 -27.08
N THR A 361 15.46 5.98 -27.14
CA THR A 361 15.57 6.76 -28.39
C THR A 361 16.70 7.77 -28.29
N PRO A 362 17.80 7.62 -29.04
CA PRO A 362 18.86 8.63 -29.07
C PRO A 362 18.33 9.97 -29.59
N VAL A 363 18.51 11.06 -28.83
CA VAL A 363 17.94 12.37 -29.15
C VAL A 363 18.37 12.87 -30.53
N ASN A 364 19.63 12.62 -30.90
CA ASN A 364 20.19 13.06 -32.18
C ASN A 364 20.02 12.04 -33.32
N ARG A 365 19.53 10.83 -33.02
CA ARG A 365 19.39 9.71 -33.97
C ARG A 365 18.14 8.88 -33.65
N PRO A 366 16.93 9.47 -33.79
CA PRO A 366 15.69 8.79 -33.43
C PRO A 366 15.46 7.51 -34.25
N GLU A 367 16.01 7.42 -35.48
CA GLU A 367 15.96 6.23 -36.32
C GLU A 367 16.70 5.01 -35.72
N ARG A 368 17.55 5.22 -34.70
CA ARG A 368 18.25 4.16 -33.96
C ARG A 368 17.56 3.76 -32.66
N GLN A 369 16.27 4.06 -32.53
CA GLN A 369 15.45 3.63 -31.40
C GLN A 369 15.59 2.12 -31.16
N ARG A 370 15.70 1.74 -29.88
CA ARG A 370 15.69 0.34 -29.44
C ARG A 370 14.48 0.08 -28.56
N THR A 371 13.87 -1.07 -28.79
CA THR A 371 12.78 -1.60 -27.96
C THR A 371 13.29 -2.83 -27.23
N ILE A 372 13.19 -2.81 -25.90
CA ILE A 372 13.68 -3.87 -25.02
C ILE A 372 12.45 -4.49 -24.35
N ASN A 373 12.28 -5.79 -24.57
CA ASN A 373 11.13 -6.50 -24.08
C ASN A 373 11.19 -6.68 -22.56
N LEU A 374 10.20 -6.13 -21.86
CA LEU A 374 9.99 -6.31 -20.41
C LEU A 374 8.81 -7.27 -20.14
N SER A 375 8.36 -8.01 -21.15
CA SER A 375 7.19 -8.88 -21.08
C SER A 375 7.54 -10.22 -20.43
N GLY A 376 7.63 -10.21 -19.11
CA GLY A 376 7.49 -11.39 -18.24
C GLY A 376 6.10 -11.41 -17.58
N SER A 377 5.65 -12.57 -17.09
CA SER A 377 4.47 -12.60 -16.20
C SER A 377 4.81 -11.86 -14.90
N ALA A 378 4.11 -10.76 -14.63
CA ALA A 378 4.42 -9.84 -13.53
C ALA A 378 3.14 -9.33 -12.86
N THR A 379 2.22 -10.24 -12.50
CA THR A 379 1.00 -9.88 -11.76
C THR A 379 1.30 -9.36 -10.35
N ASN A 380 2.48 -9.72 -9.82
CA ASN A 380 3.13 -9.08 -8.68
C ASN A 380 4.14 -8.03 -9.17
N ILE A 381 4.58 -7.15 -8.28
CA ILE A 381 5.62 -6.17 -8.60
C ILE A 381 6.92 -6.90 -8.96
N VAL A 382 7.50 -6.53 -10.10
CA VAL A 382 8.78 -7.02 -10.60
C VAL A 382 9.70 -5.83 -10.81
N ILE A 383 10.98 -6.03 -10.50
CA ILE A 383 12.05 -5.08 -10.78
C ILE A 383 12.84 -5.62 -11.97
N MET A 384 12.90 -4.85 -13.06
CA MET A 384 13.74 -5.15 -14.21
C MET A 384 14.86 -4.13 -14.29
N ARG A 385 16.06 -4.62 -14.60
CA ARG A 385 17.27 -3.82 -14.73
C ARG A 385 17.85 -3.98 -16.12
N VAL A 386 18.11 -2.85 -16.79
CA VAL A 386 18.62 -2.83 -18.16
C VAL A 386 19.83 -1.92 -18.25
N THR A 387 20.99 -2.47 -18.60
CA THR A 387 22.21 -1.70 -18.86
C THR A 387 22.16 -1.09 -20.26
N LEU A 388 22.31 0.23 -20.34
CA LEU A 388 22.34 1.01 -21.56
C LEU A 388 23.75 1.57 -21.80
N ASN A 389 24.27 1.38 -23.01
CA ASN A 389 25.58 1.89 -23.44
C ASN A 389 25.37 2.96 -24.52
N TYR A 390 25.17 4.21 -24.09
CA TYR A 390 25.01 5.35 -24.98
C TYR A 390 25.93 6.50 -24.55
N ASP A 391 26.62 7.09 -25.51
CA ASP A 391 27.48 8.27 -25.39
C ASP A 391 26.75 9.59 -25.71
N VAL A 392 25.49 9.48 -26.12
CA VAL A 392 24.60 10.59 -26.46
C VAL A 392 23.39 10.63 -25.51
N PRO A 393 22.72 11.79 -25.36
CA PRO A 393 21.46 11.86 -24.65
C PRO A 393 20.42 10.90 -25.26
N VAL A 394 19.69 10.19 -24.41
CA VAL A 394 18.63 9.27 -24.78
C VAL A 394 17.31 9.66 -24.13
N GLN A 395 16.22 9.57 -24.90
CA GLN A 395 14.87 9.61 -24.38
C GLN A 395 14.49 8.23 -23.86
N ILE A 396 13.88 8.19 -22.67
CA ILE A 396 13.35 6.98 -22.06
C ILE A 396 11.82 7.00 -22.17
N GLY A 397 11.26 5.93 -22.71
CA GLY A 397 9.82 5.72 -22.79
C GLY A 397 9.44 4.26 -22.61
N PHE A 398 8.16 3.98 -22.64
CA PHE A 398 7.59 2.65 -22.50
C PHE A 398 6.42 2.49 -23.44
N SER A 399 6.25 1.30 -24.02
CA SER A 399 5.04 0.94 -24.75
C SER A 399 4.32 -0.19 -24.07
N PHE A 400 2.99 -0.14 -24.13
CA PHE A 400 2.10 -1.21 -23.71
C PHE A 400 1.13 -1.53 -24.85
N VAL A 401 1.07 -2.81 -25.23
CA VAL A 401 0.26 -3.29 -26.36
C VAL A 401 -0.57 -4.48 -25.92
N VAL A 402 -1.85 -4.46 -26.26
CA VAL A 402 -2.77 -5.59 -26.05
C VAL A 402 -3.11 -6.20 -27.40
N PRO A 403 -2.63 -7.42 -27.72
CA PRO A 403 -2.89 -8.08 -28.99
C PRO A 403 -4.40 -8.24 -29.25
N GLY A 404 -4.81 -8.08 -30.51
CA GLY A 404 -6.20 -8.32 -30.93
C GLY A 404 -6.66 -9.74 -30.56
N GLY A 405 -7.92 -9.85 -30.12
CA GLY A 405 -8.48 -11.11 -29.61
C GLY A 405 -8.15 -11.41 -28.14
N SER A 406 -7.35 -10.56 -27.48
CA SER A 406 -7.09 -10.66 -26.03
C SER A 406 -8.14 -9.91 -25.21
N GLN A 407 -8.31 -10.32 -23.95
CA GLN A 407 -9.04 -9.55 -22.94
C GLN A 407 -8.24 -8.33 -22.49
N ALA A 408 -8.92 -7.37 -21.86
CA ALA A 408 -8.27 -6.17 -21.32
C ALA A 408 -7.08 -6.53 -20.42
N GLN A 409 -5.99 -5.76 -20.55
CA GLN A 409 -4.77 -5.94 -19.76
C GLN A 409 -4.41 -4.61 -19.10
N TYR A 410 -3.60 -4.66 -18.06
CA TYR A 410 -3.08 -3.48 -17.38
C TYR A 410 -1.56 -3.52 -17.26
N VAL A 411 -0.96 -2.34 -17.10
CA VAL A 411 0.40 -2.15 -16.62
C VAL A 411 0.46 -0.95 -15.67
N ASN A 412 1.20 -1.12 -14.57
CA ASN A 412 1.48 -0.08 -13.59
C ASN A 412 3.00 0.08 -13.48
N ILE A 413 3.51 1.29 -13.72
CA ILE A 413 4.90 1.67 -13.48
C ILE A 413 4.97 2.36 -12.12
N HIS A 414 5.62 1.71 -11.15
CA HIS A 414 5.73 2.17 -9.76
C HIS A 414 6.97 3.04 -9.53
N LYS A 415 8.06 2.74 -10.24
CA LYS A 415 9.32 3.48 -10.13
C LYS A 415 10.13 3.34 -11.42
N ILE A 416 10.81 4.42 -11.80
CA ILE A 416 11.94 4.38 -12.73
C ILE A 416 13.13 5.01 -12.03
N ALA A 417 14.24 4.29 -11.88
CA ALA A 417 15.49 4.83 -11.36
C ALA A 417 16.61 4.57 -12.36
N ILE A 418 17.47 5.55 -12.58
CA ILE A 418 18.58 5.45 -13.51
C ILE A 418 19.86 5.79 -12.78
N TYR A 419 20.82 4.88 -12.84
CA TYR A 419 22.10 5.00 -12.16
C TYR A 419 23.24 5.02 -13.17
N GLU A 420 24.31 5.76 -12.89
CA GLU A 420 25.54 5.83 -13.68
C GLU A 420 26.47 4.65 -13.36
N LYS A 421 25.96 3.44 -13.55
CA LYS A 421 26.69 2.19 -13.40
C LYS A 421 26.10 1.10 -14.27
N SER A 422 26.83 0.00 -14.45
CA SER A 422 26.24 -1.22 -15.00
C SER A 422 25.24 -1.80 -14.01
N CYS A 423 24.14 -2.38 -14.49
CA CYS A 423 23.24 -3.10 -13.61
C CYS A 423 23.94 -4.33 -13.00
N SER A 424 23.87 -4.47 -11.69
CA SER A 424 24.23 -5.73 -11.02
C SER A 424 23.20 -6.81 -11.36
N VAL A 425 23.68 -8.04 -11.51
CA VAL A 425 22.83 -9.24 -11.74
C VAL A 425 21.97 -9.53 -10.52
#